data_AF-A0A317IEI3-F1
#
_entry.id   AF-A0A317IEI3-F1
#
_cell.length_a   1.000
_cell.length_b   1.000
_cell.length_c   1.000
_cell.angle_alpha   90.00
_cell.angle_beta   90.00
_cell.angle_gamma   90.00
#
_symmetry.space_group_name_H-M   'P 1'
#
loop_
_entity.id
_entity.type
_entity.pdbx_description
1 polymer ?
#
loop_
_entity_poly.entity_id
_entity_poly.type
_entity_poly.pdbx_seq_one_letter_code
_entity_poly.pdbx_strand_id
1 'polypeptide(L)'
;MMINLSSSKNSGLPMAESDLDDLIEAAITKNVLAGDKANKQGDFQLAEQLYSHAIHLAEIKFGAKAAAVGYLLAILADLYELQNRKEDAVALHARVKEILNDYVKVPDR
;
A
#
# COMPACT_ATOMS: atom_id res chain seq x y z
N MET A 1 -23.16 -9.01 20.74
CA MET A 1 -24.33 -9.23 19.88
C MET A 1 -23.85 -10.08 18.71
N MET A 2 -24.27 -11.35 18.64
CA MET A 2 -23.79 -12.30 17.62
C MET A 2 -24.65 -12.19 16.36
N ILE A 3 -24.03 -12.02 15.20
CA ILE A 3 -24.68 -12.26 13.92
C ILE A 3 -24.34 -13.70 13.51
N ASN A 4 -25.36 -14.55 13.54
CA ASN A 4 -25.31 -15.92 13.04
C ASN A 4 -25.86 -15.92 11.62
N LEU A 5 -25.01 -16.21 10.63
CA LEU A 5 -25.42 -16.56 9.28
C LEU A 5 -24.93 -17.98 8.99
N SER A 6 -25.82 -18.94 9.22
CA SER A 6 -25.63 -20.33 8.82
C SER A 6 -25.80 -20.48 7.31
N SER A 7 -24.85 -21.16 6.67
CA SER A 7 -25.02 -22.07 5.52
C SER A 7 -24.10 -21.77 4.33
N SER A 8 -22.86 -22.24 4.40
CA SER A 8 -22.29 -23.11 3.36
C SER A 8 -21.04 -23.77 3.94
N LYS A 9 -20.90 -25.08 3.75
CA LYS A 9 -19.72 -25.85 4.17
C LYS A 9 -18.49 -25.31 3.44
N ASN A 10 -17.77 -24.40 4.07
CA ASN A 10 -16.36 -24.17 3.78
C ASN A 10 -15.61 -24.51 5.07
N SER A 11 -14.97 -25.67 5.10
CA SER A 11 -14.08 -26.10 6.18
C SER A 11 -12.77 -25.30 6.14
N GLY A 12 -12.88 -23.97 6.18
CA GLY A 12 -11.77 -23.08 6.45
C GLY A 12 -11.73 -22.89 7.96
N LEU A 13 -10.72 -23.45 8.62
CA LEU A 13 -10.35 -23.03 9.96
C LEU A 13 -10.34 -21.49 10.00
N PRO A 14 -10.85 -20.84 11.06
CA PRO A 14 -10.69 -19.39 11.19
C PRO A 14 -9.19 -19.11 11.17
N MET A 15 -8.74 -18.44 10.10
CA MET A 15 -7.36 -18.01 9.95
C MET A 15 -7.03 -17.14 11.16
N ALA A 16 -5.95 -17.45 11.87
CA ALA A 16 -5.55 -16.61 13.00
C ALA A 16 -5.24 -15.20 12.49
N GLU A 17 -5.52 -14.19 13.30
CA GLU A 17 -5.23 -12.79 12.95
C GLU A 17 -3.75 -12.58 12.58
N SER A 18 -2.84 -13.30 13.26
CA SER A 18 -1.40 -13.35 12.93
C SER A 18 -1.12 -13.89 11.53
N ASP A 19 -1.84 -14.94 11.11
CA ASP A 19 -1.63 -15.57 9.80
C ASP A 19 -2.11 -14.63 8.68
N LEU A 20 -3.19 -13.89 8.93
CA LEU A 20 -3.69 -12.88 8.01
C LEU A 20 -2.71 -11.71 7.89
N ASP A 21 -2.12 -11.28 9.01
CA ASP A 21 -1.12 -10.23 9.05
C ASP A 21 0.13 -10.55 8.23
N ASP A 22 0.65 -11.76 8.37
CA ASP A 22 1.81 -12.26 7.61
C ASP A 22 1.48 -12.35 6.10
N LEU A 23 0.27 -12.82 5.76
CA LEU A 23 -0.19 -12.89 4.38
C LEU A 23 -0.31 -11.51 3.74
N ILE A 24 -0.80 -10.50 4.47
CA ILE A 24 -0.89 -9.13 3.97
C ILE A 24 0.50 -8.54 3.73
N GLU A 25 1.47 -8.75 4.63
CA GLU A 25 2.86 -8.29 4.42
C GLU A 25 3.51 -8.94 3.20
N ALA A 26 3.34 -10.25 3.06
CA ALA A 26 3.83 -10.98 1.90
C ALA A 26 3.18 -10.45 0.60
N ALA A 27 1.89 -10.15 0.62
CA ALA A 27 1.18 -9.57 -0.51
C ALA A 27 1.68 -8.16 -0.86
N ILE A 28 1.90 -7.28 0.11
CA ILE A 28 2.50 -5.95 -0.10
C ILE A 28 3.85 -6.11 -0.80
N THR A 29 4.74 -6.93 -0.23
CA THR A 29 6.08 -7.16 -0.76
C THR A 29 6.04 -7.70 -2.18
N LYS A 30 5.18 -8.69 -2.44
CA LYS A 30 5.01 -9.28 -3.77
C LYS A 30 4.53 -8.26 -4.80
N ASN A 31 3.56 -7.42 -4.45
CA ASN A 31 3.07 -6.38 -5.35
C ASN A 31 4.17 -5.35 -5.67
N VAL A 32 4.95 -4.92 -4.67
CA VAL A 32 6.08 -3.99 -4.90
C VAL A 32 7.11 -4.59 -5.85
N LEU A 33 7.57 -5.82 -5.60
CA LEU A 33 8.56 -6.48 -6.44
C LEU A 33 8.05 -6.71 -7.87
N ALA A 34 6.78 -7.07 -8.02
CA ALA A 34 6.14 -7.21 -9.32
C ALA A 34 6.03 -5.85 -10.03
N GLY A 35 5.70 -4.78 -9.30
CA GLY A 35 5.64 -3.42 -9.81
C GLY A 35 7.00 -2.94 -10.32
N ASP A 36 8.06 -3.18 -9.55
CA ASP A 36 9.44 -2.85 -9.95
C ASP A 36 9.86 -3.58 -11.22
N LYS A 37 9.46 -4.85 -11.35
CA LYS A 37 9.71 -5.64 -12.54
C LYS A 37 8.94 -5.08 -13.75
N ALA A 38 7.67 -4.74 -13.58
CA ALA A 38 6.85 -4.16 -14.63
C ALA A 38 7.39 -2.79 -15.10
N ASN A 39 7.78 -1.93 -14.16
CA ASN A 39 8.40 -0.64 -14.44
C ASN A 39 9.69 -0.80 -15.27
N LYS A 40 10.59 -1.72 -14.87
CA LYS A 40 11.81 -2.04 -15.62
C LYS A 40 11.54 -2.57 -17.03
N GLN A 41 10.38 -3.17 -17.26
CA GLN A 41 9.94 -3.67 -18.57
C GLN A 41 9.20 -2.61 -19.40
N GLY A 42 8.96 -1.42 -18.85
CA GLY A 42 8.19 -0.35 -19.47
C GLY A 42 6.67 -0.55 -19.42
N ASP A 43 6.19 -1.56 -18.69
CA ASP A 43 4.76 -1.77 -18.45
C ASP A 43 4.31 -0.90 -17.27
N PHE A 44 4.23 0.40 -17.54
CA PHE A 44 3.92 1.40 -16.51
C PHE A 44 2.48 1.27 -15.99
N GLN A 45 1.55 0.79 -16.81
CA GLN A 45 0.16 0.57 -16.39
C GLN A 45 0.07 -0.56 -15.37
N LEU A 46 0.76 -1.69 -15.61
CA LEU A 46 0.82 -2.77 -14.64
C LEU A 46 1.57 -2.34 -13.36
N ALA A 47 2.65 -1.58 -13.50
CA ALA A 47 3.39 -1.06 -12.35
C ALA A 47 2.50 -0.17 -11.45
N GLU A 48 1.75 0.75 -12.04
CA GLU A 48 0.80 1.62 -11.33
C GLU A 48 -0.26 0.81 -10.56
N GLN A 49 -0.84 -0.20 -11.20
CA GLN A 49 -1.82 -1.08 -10.56
C GLN A 49 -1.23 -1.84 -9.37
N LEU A 50 -0.03 -2.39 -9.52
CA LEU A 50 0.65 -3.16 -8.49
C LEU A 50 1.06 -2.29 -7.29
N TYR A 51 1.63 -1.10 -7.54
CA TYR A 51 1.95 -0.17 -6.47
C TYR A 51 0.70 0.35 -5.76
N SER A 52 -0.37 0.65 -6.50
CA SER A 52 -1.65 1.08 -5.91
C SER A 52 -2.26 -0.01 -5.02
N HIS A 53 -2.17 -1.28 -5.43
CA HIS A 53 -2.62 -2.40 -4.62
C HIS A 53 -1.75 -2.58 -3.36
N ALA A 54 -0.43 -2.42 -3.47
CA ALA A 54 0.47 -2.44 -2.31
C ALA A 54 0.14 -1.30 -1.32
N ILE A 55 -0.15 -0.10 -1.82
CA ILE A 55 -0.56 1.06 -1.00
C ILE A 55 -1.85 0.73 -0.24
N HIS A 56 -2.87 0.21 -0.93
CA HIS A 56 -4.14 -0.12 -0.29
C HIS A 56 -3.99 -1.14 0.83
N LEU A 57 -3.21 -2.20 0.61
CA LEU A 57 -2.92 -3.21 1.63
C LEU A 57 -2.12 -2.63 2.80
N ALA A 58 -1.15 -1.76 2.53
CA ALA A 58 -0.37 -1.08 3.55
C ALA A 58 -1.22 -0.10 4.39
N GLU A 59 -2.19 0.57 3.78
CA GLU A 59 -3.15 1.43 4.49
C GLU A 59 -4.05 0.64 5.43
N ILE A 60 -4.54 -0.53 4.99
CA ILE A 60 -5.35 -1.43 5.81
C ILE A 60 -4.56 -1.92 7.02
N LYS A 61 -3.31 -2.36 6.80
CA LYS A 61 -2.50 -2.99 7.83
C LYS A 61 -1.85 -2.00 8.80
N PHE A 62 -1.21 -0.96 8.27
CA PHE A 62 -0.39 -0.04 9.07
C PHE A 62 -1.08 1.30 9.36
N GLY A 63 -2.18 1.59 8.67
CA GLY A 63 -2.87 2.86 8.72
C GLY A 63 -2.37 3.85 7.66
N ALA A 64 -3.27 4.73 7.23
CA ALA A 64 -3.05 5.66 6.10
C ALA A 64 -1.93 6.69 6.30
N LYS A 65 -1.43 6.85 7.53
CA LYS A 65 -0.33 7.76 7.89
C LYS A 65 0.99 7.05 8.23
N ALA A 66 1.07 5.73 8.01
CA ALA A 66 2.30 4.99 8.28
C ALA A 66 3.42 5.37 7.31
N ALA A 67 4.66 5.35 7.78
CA ALA A 67 5.85 5.55 6.96
C ALA A 67 5.92 4.57 5.77
N ALA A 68 5.44 3.32 5.94
CA ALA A 68 5.36 2.34 4.87
C ALA A 68 4.45 2.82 3.70
N VAL A 69 3.32 3.45 4.02
CA VAL A 69 2.43 4.04 3.01
C VAL A 69 3.13 5.21 2.31
N GLY A 70 3.82 6.07 3.06
CA GLY A 70 4.60 7.18 2.50
C GLY A 70 5.67 6.73 1.51
N TYR A 71 6.39 5.66 1.82
CA TYR A 71 7.40 5.07 0.92
C TYR A 71 6.77 4.58 -0.40
N LEU A 72 5.66 3.87 -0.33
CA LEU A 72 4.99 3.35 -1.53
C LEU A 72 4.38 4.46 -2.40
N LEU A 73 3.85 5.51 -1.78
CA LEU A 73 3.36 6.70 -2.49
C LEU A 73 4.50 7.41 -3.24
N ALA A 74 5.70 7.48 -2.66
CA ALA A 74 6.86 8.06 -3.34
C ALA A 74 7.26 7.24 -4.57
N ILE A 75 7.28 5.90 -4.48
CA ILE A 75 7.56 5.03 -5.63
C ILE A 75 6.55 5.28 -6.77
N LEU A 76 5.27 5.38 -6.44
CA LEU A 76 4.24 5.64 -7.45
C LEU A 76 4.35 7.05 -8.05
N ALA A 77 4.79 8.04 -7.26
CA ALA A 77 5.05 9.37 -7.75
C ALA A 77 6.23 9.39 -8.76
N ASP A 78 7.32 8.71 -8.45
CA ASP A 78 8.47 8.55 -9.36
C ASP A 78 8.04 7.90 -10.68
N LEU A 79 7.17 6.88 -10.63
CA LEU A 79 6.60 6.25 -11.82
C LEU A 79 5.80 7.24 -12.68
N TYR A 80 5.06 8.16 -12.06
CA TYR A 80 4.33 9.20 -12.79
C TYR A 80 5.26 10.27 -13.37
N GLU A 81 6.32 10.64 -12.68
CA GLU A 81 7.33 11.56 -13.23
C GLU A 81 8.01 10.99 -14.48
N LEU A 82 8.36 9.69 -14.47
CA LEU A 82 8.91 9.00 -15.65
C LEU A 82 7.97 9.03 -16.86
N GLN A 83 6.66 9.09 -16.63
CA GLN A 83 5.63 9.19 -17.66
C GLN A 83 5.22 10.64 -17.98
N ASN A 84 5.92 11.63 -17.43
CA ASN A 84 5.60 13.06 -17.53
C ASN A 84 4.18 13.42 -17.01
N ARG A 85 3.60 12.59 -16.14
CA ARG A 85 2.32 12.81 -15.45
C ARG A 85 2.54 13.61 -14.17
N LYS A 86 2.99 14.86 -14.33
CA LYS A 86 3.42 15.72 -13.22
C LYS A 86 2.33 16.03 -12.21
N GLU A 87 1.09 16.20 -12.65
CA GLU A 87 -0.05 16.52 -11.79
C GLU A 87 -0.33 15.38 -10.80
N ASP A 88 -0.32 14.14 -11.28
CA ASP A 88 -0.50 12.95 -10.45
C ASP A 88 0.66 12.77 -9.47
N ALA A 89 1.91 12.98 -9.93
CA ALA A 89 3.09 12.93 -9.05
C ALA A 89 2.98 13.97 -7.92
N VAL A 90 2.65 15.22 -8.24
CA VAL A 90 2.51 16.30 -7.25
C VAL A 90 1.46 15.97 -6.19
N ALA A 91 0.32 15.38 -6.59
CA ALA A 91 -0.71 14.95 -5.64
C ALA A 91 -0.18 13.89 -4.66
N LEU A 92 0.59 12.91 -5.15
CA LEU A 92 1.21 11.90 -4.29
C LEU A 92 2.29 12.48 -3.39
N HIS A 93 3.16 13.35 -3.90
CA HIS A 93 4.17 14.05 -3.09
C HIS A 93 3.56 14.92 -2.00
N ALA A 94 2.41 15.56 -2.25
CA ALA A 94 1.68 16.30 -1.22
C ALA A 94 1.24 15.37 -0.09
N ARG A 95 0.69 14.20 -0.43
CA ARG A 95 0.30 13.18 0.55
C ARG A 95 1.51 12.64 1.34
N VAL A 96 2.65 12.40 0.69
CA VAL A 96 3.89 12.01 1.37
C VAL A 96 4.33 13.08 2.38
N LYS A 97 4.26 14.36 2.01
CA LYS A 97 4.59 15.47 2.92
C LYS A 97 3.66 15.52 4.13
N GLU A 98 2.37 15.29 3.96
CA GLU A 98 1.41 15.22 5.07
C GLU A 98 1.79 14.12 6.07
N ILE A 99 2.14 12.94 5.56
CA ILE A 99 2.61 11.81 6.37
C ILE A 99 3.87 12.20 7.15
N LEU A 100 4.88 12.76 6.47
CA LEU A 100 6.15 13.15 7.09
C LEU A 100 6.02 14.31 8.09
N ASN A 101 5.12 15.25 7.85
CA ASN A 101 4.92 16.39 8.74
C ASN A 101 4.44 15.95 10.14
N ASP A 102 3.68 14.86 10.21
CA ASP A 102 3.25 14.28 11.49
C ASP A 102 4.41 13.59 12.24
N TYR A 103 5.45 13.13 11.53
CA TYR A 103 6.68 12.60 12.14
C TYR A 103 7.65 13.70 12.59
N VAL A 104 7.64 14.87 11.91
CA VAL A 104 8.50 16.02 12.25
C VAL A 104 7.93 16.85 13.41
N LYS A 105 6.64 16.72 13.71
CA LYS A 105 6.04 17.18 14.98
C LYS A 105 6.45 16.26 16.13
N VAL A 106 7.74 16.25 16.46
CA VAL A 106 8.23 15.71 17.73
C VAL A 106 7.57 16.53 18.85
N PRO A 107 6.91 15.93 19.85
CA PRO A 107 6.31 16.69 20.94
C PRO A 107 7.39 17.51 21.64
N ASP A 108 7.08 18.78 21.95
CA ASP A 108 7.83 19.52 22.96
C ASP A 108 7.94 18.63 24.19
N ARG A 109 9.17 18.47 24.69
CA ARG A 109 9.50 17.63 25.84
C ARG A 109 8.68 17.97 27.06
#